data_AF-A0A962XX63-F1
#
_entry.id   AF-A0A962XX63-F1
#
_cell.length_a   1.000
_cell.length_b   1.000
_cell.length_c   1.000
_cell.angle_alpha   90.00
_cell.angle_beta   90.00
_cell.angle_gamma   90.00
#
_symmetry.space_group_name_H-M   'P 1'
#
loop_
_entity.id
_entity.type
_entity.pdbx_description
1 polymer ?
#
loop_
_entity_poly.entity_id
_entity_poly.type
_entity_poly.pdbx_seq_one_letter_code
_entity_poly.pdbx_strand_id
1 'polypeptide(L)'
;VGMVQEVAVTAALPLAGSLLVLIGMFVVMFLLDVQLAAIAFICVPLLALATLRRGHRIRTAAHRTRRHEGALASTAAESISAIKTVQSMALGQRFQGAFAAQNNANLAEGVRVRRLSAGLERSVDVLIAAATAAVLWFGARRVTAGELSPGELLVFLFYLKGAFRPLRDFAKYGARIAKASAAADRIMELFETRSEVIERTGAQALDQVQGHLRFNTVSFAYEHGNPVLHDITFDIPAGTHIAIVGPSGSGKSTLAALTLRLYDPDQGSVSLDGVDVRDLKLDSLRGCIGTVLQDTVLFAASIRDNIALGVEGAGPDAIEAAARLANAHDFIASLPQGYDTPVGERGATLSNGQRQRIAIARAALRDAPILILDEPTTGLDPENERLVLQALNRLAQNKTTLHITHRIGAARGADRILVVQQGRIVEDGKHTDLLRKQGAYAALQRIHSTDEVRHRAG
;
A
#
# COMPACT_ATOMS: atom_id res chain seq x y z
N VAL A 1 -5.43 -1.45 14.44
CA VAL A 1 -5.49 -2.25 15.70
C VAL A 1 -5.31 -1.39 16.95
N GLY A 2 -4.17 -0.69 17.13
CA GLY A 2 -3.91 0.12 18.34
C GLY A 2 -5.01 1.13 18.70
N MET A 3 -5.55 1.87 17.72
CA MET A 3 -6.65 2.82 17.98
C MET A 3 -7.97 2.17 18.43
N VAL A 4 -8.25 0.93 17.99
CA VAL A 4 -9.47 0.20 18.36
C VAL A 4 -9.36 -0.31 19.80
N GLN A 5 -8.21 -0.90 20.14
CA GLN A 5 -7.90 -1.34 21.51
C GLN A 5 -7.85 -0.17 22.49
N GLU A 6 -7.21 0.94 22.10
CA GLU A 6 -7.14 2.16 22.89
C GLU A 6 -8.54 2.71 23.18
N VAL A 7 -9.45 2.72 22.19
CA VAL A 7 -10.81 3.24 22.40
C VAL A 7 -11.67 2.30 23.24
N ALA A 8 -11.50 0.98 23.12
CA ALA A 8 -12.18 0.03 24.01
C ALA A 8 -11.82 0.26 25.48
N VAL A 9 -10.53 0.46 25.78
CA VAL A 9 -10.06 0.65 27.17
C VAL A 9 -10.24 2.08 27.67
N THR A 10 -9.97 3.09 26.83
CA THR A 10 -9.91 4.50 27.25
C THR A 10 -11.18 5.30 26.98
N ALA A 11 -12.16 4.72 26.28
CA ALA A 11 -13.47 5.34 26.04
C ALA A 11 -14.63 4.49 26.53
N ALA A 12 -14.70 3.20 26.21
CA ALA A 12 -15.87 2.38 26.56
C ALA A 12 -15.97 2.11 28.07
N LEU A 13 -14.87 1.71 28.71
CA LEU A 13 -14.83 1.48 30.17
C LEU A 13 -15.10 2.76 30.98
N PRO A 14 -14.44 3.92 30.73
CA PRO A 14 -14.76 5.17 31.41
C PRO A 14 -16.19 5.65 31.16
N LEU A 15 -16.75 5.40 29.97
CA LEU A 15 -18.14 5.76 29.65
C LEU A 15 -19.13 4.89 30.43
N ALA A 16 -18.89 3.58 30.53
CA ALA A 16 -19.68 2.68 31.37
C ALA A 16 -19.61 3.09 32.86
N GLY A 17 -18.41 3.40 33.37
CA GLY A 17 -18.23 3.92 34.73
C GLY A 17 -18.92 5.26 34.95
N SER A 18 -18.84 6.17 33.98
CA SER A 18 -19.52 7.47 34.01
C SER A 18 -21.04 7.31 34.00
N LEU A 19 -21.58 6.33 33.26
CA LEU A 19 -23.01 6.00 33.27
C LEU A 19 -23.45 5.54 34.67
N LEU A 20 -22.68 4.63 35.26
CA LEU A 20 -22.99 4.05 36.57
C LEU A 20 -22.95 5.12 37.66
N VAL A 21 -21.93 5.98 37.65
CA VAL A 21 -21.83 7.12 38.58
C VAL A 21 -22.99 8.10 38.38
N LEU A 22 -23.35 8.42 37.14
CA LEU A 22 -24.46 9.32 36.84
C LEU A 22 -25.80 8.76 37.36
N ILE A 23 -26.08 7.49 37.08
CA ILE A 23 -27.29 6.80 37.57
C ILE A 23 -27.30 6.77 39.09
N GLY A 24 -26.19 6.38 39.73
CA GLY A 24 -26.06 6.36 41.18
C GLY A 24 -26.29 7.73 41.82
N MET A 25 -25.74 8.80 41.22
CA MET A 25 -25.96 10.17 41.69
C MET A 25 -27.44 10.57 41.63
N PHE A 26 -28.12 10.29 40.51
CA PHE A 26 -29.56 10.58 40.41
C PHE A 26 -30.40 9.76 41.38
N VAL A 27 -30.11 8.47 41.56
CA VAL A 27 -30.80 7.63 42.55
C VAL A 27 -30.68 8.22 43.94
N VAL A 28 -29.48 8.59 44.39
CA VAL A 28 -29.28 9.24 45.70
C VAL A 28 -30.04 10.58 45.78
N MET A 29 -30.00 11.40 44.73
CA MET A 29 -30.72 12.68 44.71
C MET A 29 -32.24 12.49 44.83
N PHE A 30 -32.82 11.49 44.15
CA PHE A 30 -34.25 11.17 44.24
C PHE A 30 -34.64 10.61 45.62
N LEU A 31 -33.74 9.86 46.27
CA LEU A 31 -33.94 9.37 47.63
C LEU A 31 -33.88 10.49 48.68
N LEU A 32 -33.06 11.52 48.45
CA LEU A 32 -32.97 12.69 49.34
C LEU A 32 -34.20 13.59 49.22
N ASP A 33 -34.52 14.05 48.00
CA ASP A 33 -35.68 14.90 47.77
C ASP A 33 -36.14 14.81 46.31
N VAL A 34 -37.36 14.31 46.10
CA VAL A 34 -37.93 14.10 44.76
C VAL A 34 -38.13 15.42 43.99
N GLN A 35 -38.49 16.51 44.66
CA GLN A 35 -38.76 17.79 44.01
C GLN A 35 -37.47 18.47 43.56
N LEU A 36 -36.45 18.50 44.42
CA LEU A 36 -35.13 19.02 44.06
C LEU A 36 -34.48 18.15 42.97
N ALA A 37 -34.63 16.82 43.06
CA ALA A 37 -34.15 15.89 42.03
C ALA A 37 -34.81 16.12 40.67
N ALA A 38 -36.11 16.43 40.63
CA ALA A 38 -36.81 16.77 39.38
C ALA A 38 -36.24 18.04 38.72
N ILE A 39 -35.88 19.06 39.51
CA ILE A 39 -35.21 20.28 39.00
C ILE A 39 -33.87 19.92 38.35
N ALA A 40 -33.06 19.11 39.04
CA ALA A 40 -31.78 18.64 38.50
C ALA A 40 -31.94 17.78 37.24
N PHE A 41 -32.96 16.92 37.22
CA PHE A 41 -33.25 16.04 36.09
C PHE A 41 -33.66 16.82 34.85
N ILE A 42 -34.41 17.92 34.98
CA ILE A 42 -34.77 18.82 33.86
C ILE A 42 -33.53 19.45 33.20
N CYS A 43 -32.44 19.64 33.94
CA CYS A 43 -31.20 20.15 33.37
C CYS A 43 -30.55 19.16 32.39
N VAL A 44 -30.79 17.86 32.52
CA VAL A 44 -30.23 16.81 31.65
C VAL A 44 -30.71 16.94 30.19
N PRO A 45 -32.03 16.94 29.87
CA PRO A 45 -32.49 17.11 28.50
C PRO A 45 -32.15 18.48 27.92
N LEU A 46 -32.12 19.54 28.73
CA LEU A 46 -31.67 20.88 28.32
C LEU A 46 -30.20 20.85 27.87
N LEU A 47 -29.33 20.20 28.65
CA LEU A 47 -27.92 20.07 28.33
C LEU A 47 -27.70 19.16 27.12
N ALA A 48 -28.44 18.04 27.03
CA ALA A 48 -28.41 17.16 25.87
C ALA A 48 -28.80 17.91 24.59
N LEU A 49 -29.87 18.71 24.62
CA LEU A 49 -30.31 19.52 23.49
C LEU A 49 -29.27 20.56 23.08
N ALA A 50 -28.68 21.28 24.04
CA ALA A 50 -27.63 22.26 23.78
C ALA A 50 -26.40 21.59 23.14
N THR A 51 -26.01 20.42 23.66
CA THR A 51 -24.88 19.62 23.19
C THR A 51 -25.14 19.03 21.81
N LEU A 52 -26.33 18.52 21.51
CA LEU A 52 -26.66 17.98 20.18
C LEU A 52 -26.71 19.09 19.12
N ARG A 53 -27.39 20.21 19.41
CA ARG A 53 -27.53 21.33 18.46
C ARG A 53 -26.19 21.99 18.15
N ARG A 54 -25.40 22.33 19.16
CA ARG A 54 -24.10 23.00 18.98
C ARG A 54 -23.00 22.00 18.62
N GLY A 55 -23.06 20.79 19.15
CA GLY A 55 -22.11 19.71 18.88
C GLY A 55 -22.09 19.29 17.42
N HIS A 56 -23.24 19.25 16.72
CA HIS A 56 -23.25 18.99 15.28
C HIS A 56 -22.45 20.06 14.51
N ARG A 57 -22.64 21.35 14.82
CA ARG A 57 -21.90 22.45 14.18
C ARG A 57 -20.39 22.38 14.48
N ILE A 58 -20.02 22.12 15.73
CA ILE A 58 -18.63 21.93 16.15
C ILE A 58 -18.01 20.75 15.40
N ARG A 59 -18.71 19.61 15.35
CA ARG A 59 -18.23 18.40 14.67
C ARG A 59 -18.01 18.65 13.18
N THR A 60 -18.98 19.27 12.50
CA THR A 60 -18.87 19.59 11.06
C THR A 60 -17.73 20.57 10.78
N ALA A 61 -17.60 21.63 11.57
CA ALA A 61 -16.48 22.57 11.43
C ALA A 61 -15.13 21.89 11.71
N ALA A 62 -15.02 21.10 12.77
CA ALA A 62 -13.80 20.36 13.11
C ALA A 62 -13.42 19.31 12.04
N HIS A 63 -14.39 18.69 11.38
CA HIS A 63 -14.11 17.81 10.23
C HIS A 63 -13.55 18.59 9.04
N ARG A 64 -14.05 19.80 8.75
CA ARG A 64 -13.50 20.65 7.69
C ARG A 64 -12.08 21.08 8.02
N THR A 65 -11.82 21.54 9.24
CA THR A 65 -10.46 21.89 9.73
C THR A 65 -9.50 20.71 9.55
N ARG A 66 -9.86 19.50 10.00
CA ARG A 66 -9.01 18.30 9.83
C ARG A 66 -8.74 17.95 8.37
N ARG A 67 -9.73 18.11 7.48
CA ARG A 67 -9.55 17.85 6.04
C ARG A 67 -8.57 18.87 5.43
N HIS A 68 -8.68 20.14 5.82
CA HIS A 68 -7.74 21.19 5.38
C HIS A 68 -6.33 20.97 5.93
N GLU A 69 -6.20 20.54 7.19
CA GLU A 69 -4.93 20.17 7.80
C GLU A 69 -4.26 18.99 7.08
N GLY A 70 -5.03 17.94 6.76
CA GLY A 70 -4.53 16.80 5.98
C GLY A 70 -4.09 17.19 4.57
N ALA A 71 -4.87 18.04 3.88
CA ALA A 71 -4.49 18.57 2.58
C ALA A 71 -3.20 19.43 2.66
N LEU A 72 -3.09 20.27 3.69
CA LEU A 72 -1.90 21.10 3.92
C LEU A 72 -0.65 20.24 4.17
N ALA A 73 -0.78 19.19 4.98
CA ALA A 73 0.29 18.23 5.23
C ALA A 73 0.69 17.45 3.97
N SER A 74 -0.29 17.01 3.16
CA SER A 74 -0.05 16.33 1.90
C SER A 74 0.71 17.21 0.91
N THR A 75 0.28 18.46 0.72
CA THR A 75 0.95 19.42 -0.16
C THR A 75 2.36 19.75 0.34
N ALA A 76 2.55 19.88 1.65
CA ALA A 76 3.88 20.07 2.23
C ALA A 76 4.79 18.86 1.98
N ALA A 77 4.28 17.65 2.21
CA ALA A 77 5.01 16.41 1.95
C ALA A 77 5.41 16.30 0.47
N GLU A 78 4.46 16.52 -0.46
CA GLU A 78 4.72 16.53 -1.91
C GLU A 78 5.79 17.55 -2.29
N SER A 79 5.70 18.78 -1.76
CA SER A 79 6.66 19.86 -2.03
C SER A 79 8.07 19.52 -1.53
N ILE A 80 8.17 18.88 -0.36
CA ILE A 80 9.45 18.46 0.23
C ILE A 80 10.02 17.25 -0.53
N SER A 81 9.19 16.27 -0.90
CA SER A 81 9.59 15.14 -1.73
C SER A 81 10.09 15.61 -3.10
N ALA A 82 9.48 16.65 -3.66
CA ALA A 82 9.88 17.27 -4.93
C ALA A 82 10.82 18.48 -4.75
N ILE A 83 11.54 18.60 -3.62
CA ILE A 83 12.31 19.81 -3.30
C ILE A 83 13.34 20.17 -4.37
N LYS A 84 13.96 19.17 -5.01
CA LYS A 84 14.90 19.39 -6.12
C LYS A 84 14.24 20.09 -7.29
N THR A 85 13.01 19.70 -7.64
CA THR A 85 12.22 20.31 -8.72
C THR A 85 11.77 21.72 -8.34
N VAL A 86 11.32 21.91 -7.10
CA VAL A 86 10.92 23.23 -6.60
C VAL A 86 12.09 24.21 -6.65
N GLN A 87 13.29 23.76 -6.25
CA GLN A 87 14.51 24.56 -6.28
C GLN A 87 15.02 24.79 -7.71
N SER A 88 15.07 23.76 -8.56
CA SER A 88 15.57 23.88 -9.93
C SER A 88 14.69 24.79 -10.81
N MET A 89 13.39 24.85 -10.52
CA MET A 89 12.44 25.73 -11.20
C MET A 89 12.26 27.09 -10.49
N ALA A 90 13.01 27.37 -9.41
CA ALA A 90 12.91 28.59 -8.61
C ALA A 90 11.48 28.91 -8.11
N LEU A 91 10.67 27.89 -7.80
CA LEU A 91 9.26 28.02 -7.42
C LEU A 91 9.03 28.27 -5.92
N GLY A 92 10.09 28.44 -5.12
CA GLY A 92 10.01 28.51 -3.65
C GLY A 92 8.98 29.53 -3.13
N GLN A 93 8.97 30.76 -3.66
CA GLN A 93 8.02 31.79 -3.22
C GLN A 93 6.56 31.45 -3.53
N ARG A 94 6.31 30.81 -4.69
CA ARG A 94 4.96 30.39 -5.09
C ARG A 94 4.41 29.33 -4.13
N PHE A 95 5.22 28.34 -3.77
CA PHE A 95 4.85 27.30 -2.81
C PHE A 95 4.69 27.86 -1.40
N GLN A 96 5.58 28.75 -0.96
CA GLN A 96 5.46 29.42 0.33
C GLN A 96 4.17 30.25 0.43
N GLY A 97 3.83 31.01 -0.61
CA GLY A 97 2.60 31.81 -0.66
C GLY A 97 1.33 30.95 -0.63
N ALA A 98 1.31 29.86 -1.40
CA ALA A 98 0.21 28.90 -1.38
C ALA A 98 0.03 28.24 0.01
N PHE A 99 1.14 27.81 0.62
CA PHE A 99 1.12 27.24 1.97
C PHE A 99 0.62 28.26 3.01
N ALA A 100 1.10 29.50 2.96
CA ALA A 100 0.68 30.55 3.89
C ALA A 100 -0.82 30.86 3.77
N ALA A 101 -1.35 30.96 2.54
CA ALA A 101 -2.77 31.19 2.30
C ALA A 101 -3.64 30.05 2.88
N GLN A 102 -3.25 28.80 2.61
CA GLN A 102 -3.97 27.63 3.12
C GLN A 102 -3.86 27.49 4.64
N ASN A 103 -2.70 27.80 5.21
CA ASN A 103 -2.49 27.81 6.67
C ASN A 103 -3.34 28.88 7.36
N ASN A 104 -3.43 30.09 6.79
CA ASN A 104 -4.29 31.16 7.32
C ASN A 104 -5.77 30.78 7.28
N ALA A 105 -6.23 30.15 6.20
CA ALA A 105 -7.59 29.64 6.11
C ALA A 105 -7.87 28.55 7.17
N ASN A 106 -6.93 27.63 7.38
CA ASN A 106 -7.01 26.60 8.42
C ASN A 106 -7.07 27.23 9.82
N LEU A 107 -6.23 28.24 10.10
CA LEU A 107 -6.23 28.97 11.35
C LEU A 107 -7.60 29.63 11.61
N ALA A 108 -8.19 30.31 10.62
CA ALA A 108 -9.49 30.96 10.75
C ALA A 108 -10.60 29.96 11.10
N GLU A 109 -10.65 28.81 10.43
CA GLU A 109 -11.61 27.74 10.75
C GLU A 109 -11.34 27.11 12.12
N GLY A 110 -10.07 26.91 12.50
CA GLY A 110 -9.68 26.43 13.82
C GLY A 110 -10.14 27.37 14.95
N VAL A 111 -9.96 28.68 14.78
CA VAL A 111 -10.47 29.70 15.71
C VAL A 111 -11.99 29.64 15.81
N ARG A 112 -12.70 29.46 14.68
CA ARG A 112 -14.16 29.29 14.66
C ARG A 112 -14.62 28.08 15.46
N VAL A 113 -13.95 26.93 15.30
CA VAL A 113 -14.22 25.72 16.11
C VAL A 113 -14.01 26.02 17.60
N ARG A 114 -12.90 26.66 17.96
CA ARG A 114 -12.58 27.00 19.36
C ARG A 114 -13.61 27.94 19.97
N ARG A 115 -14.08 28.94 19.20
CA ARG A 115 -15.15 29.87 19.62
C ARG A 115 -16.48 29.13 19.84
N LEU A 116 -16.84 28.19 18.97
CA LEU A 116 -18.06 27.38 19.13
C LEU A 116 -17.99 26.48 20.38
N SER A 117 -16.83 25.83 20.62
CA SER A 117 -16.59 25.01 21.82
C SER A 117 -16.68 25.84 23.10
N ALA A 118 -15.99 26.98 23.16
CA ALA A 118 -16.06 27.90 24.30
C ALA A 118 -17.49 28.41 24.54
N GLY A 119 -18.26 28.62 23.48
CA GLY A 119 -19.68 28.97 23.59
C GLY A 119 -20.52 27.86 24.22
N LEU A 120 -20.27 26.59 23.87
CA LEU A 120 -20.94 25.44 24.49
C LEU A 120 -20.58 25.32 25.97
N GLU A 121 -19.29 25.40 26.32
CA GLU A 121 -18.81 25.38 27.71
C GLU A 121 -19.49 26.45 28.55
N ARG A 122 -19.49 27.70 28.07
CA ARG A 122 -20.17 28.81 28.75
C ARG A 122 -21.67 28.55 28.96
N SER A 123 -22.35 27.96 27.98
CA SER A 123 -23.78 27.63 28.14
C SER A 123 -24.04 26.52 29.14
N VAL A 124 -23.11 25.56 29.27
CA VAL A 124 -23.17 24.54 30.32
C VAL A 124 -22.96 25.17 31.69
N ASP A 125 -21.96 26.04 31.85
CA ASP A 125 -21.69 26.71 33.12
C ASP A 125 -22.87 27.58 33.60
N VAL A 126 -23.51 28.32 32.67
CA VAL A 126 -24.71 29.11 32.97
C VAL A 126 -25.88 28.20 33.39
N LEU A 127 -26.06 27.04 32.75
CA LEU A 127 -27.09 26.08 33.14
C LEU A 127 -26.84 25.50 34.53
N ILE A 128 -25.58 25.17 34.86
CA ILE A 128 -25.18 24.70 36.19
C ILE A 128 -25.46 25.77 37.24
N ALA A 129 -25.07 27.02 36.98
CA ALA A 129 -25.30 28.13 37.90
C ALA A 129 -26.81 28.37 38.14
N ALA A 130 -27.63 28.33 37.08
CA ALA A 130 -29.09 28.45 37.19
C ALA A 130 -29.72 27.29 37.98
N ALA A 131 -29.30 26.06 37.72
CA ALA A 131 -29.74 24.88 38.45
C ALA A 131 -29.38 24.97 39.95
N THR A 132 -28.15 25.38 40.24
CA THR A 132 -27.65 25.58 41.61
C THR A 132 -28.47 26.64 42.33
N ALA A 133 -28.75 27.78 41.68
CA ALA A 133 -29.57 28.84 42.25
C ALA A 133 -31.01 28.39 42.53
N ALA A 134 -31.63 27.64 41.60
CA ALA A 134 -32.97 27.09 41.80
C ALA A 134 -33.00 26.11 42.98
N VAL A 135 -32.05 25.17 43.02
CA VAL A 135 -31.95 24.19 44.12
C VAL A 135 -31.69 24.88 45.46
N LEU A 136 -30.84 25.91 45.52
CA LEU A 136 -30.63 26.69 46.74
C LEU A 136 -31.91 27.41 47.18
N TRP A 137 -32.64 28.03 46.25
CA TRP A 137 -33.87 28.76 46.56
C TRP A 137 -34.98 27.84 47.10
N PHE A 138 -35.27 26.74 46.42
CA PHE A 138 -36.28 25.78 46.85
C PHE A 138 -35.82 24.97 48.06
N GLY A 139 -34.56 24.55 48.08
CA GLY A 139 -33.96 23.80 49.19
C GLY A 139 -33.92 24.60 50.48
N ALA A 140 -33.55 25.89 50.44
CA ALA A 140 -33.55 26.73 51.63
C ALA A 140 -34.96 26.87 52.25
N ARG A 141 -36.00 27.00 51.43
CA ARG A 141 -37.39 27.02 51.90
C ARG A 141 -37.79 25.72 52.59
N ARG A 142 -37.37 24.57 52.05
CA ARG A 142 -37.62 23.25 52.67
C ARG A 142 -36.88 23.07 53.98
N VAL A 143 -35.65 23.57 54.05
CA VAL A 143 -34.87 23.57 55.31
C VAL A 143 -35.57 24.43 56.37
N THR A 144 -36.05 25.63 56.01
CA THR A 144 -36.79 26.48 56.96
C THR A 144 -38.14 25.89 57.37
N ALA A 145 -38.73 25.04 56.54
CA ALA A 145 -39.96 24.31 56.85
C ALA A 145 -39.72 23.04 57.70
N GLY A 146 -38.45 22.67 57.97
CA GLY A 146 -38.09 21.45 58.70
C GLY A 146 -38.22 20.16 57.89
N GLU A 147 -38.46 20.26 56.58
CA GLU A 147 -38.62 19.10 55.67
C GLU A 147 -37.26 18.52 55.23
N LEU A 148 -36.18 19.31 55.33
CA LEU A 148 -34.84 18.93 54.89
C LEU A 148 -33.80 19.48 55.88
N SER A 149 -32.72 18.75 56.14
CA SER A 149 -31.60 19.27 56.93
C SER A 149 -30.66 20.14 56.08
N PRO A 150 -29.96 21.12 56.69
CA PRO A 150 -28.92 21.88 55.98
C PRO A 150 -27.81 20.99 55.39
N GLY A 151 -27.50 19.87 56.05
CA GLY A 151 -26.52 18.89 55.59
C GLY A 151 -26.97 18.18 54.31
N GLU A 152 -28.23 17.74 54.24
CA GLU A 152 -28.81 17.13 53.04
C GLU A 152 -28.79 18.10 51.85
N LEU A 153 -29.07 19.39 52.07
CA LEU A 153 -28.99 20.41 51.02
C LEU A 153 -27.56 20.56 50.47
N LEU A 154 -26.54 20.56 51.35
CA LEU A 154 -25.15 20.63 50.93
C LEU A 154 -24.74 19.38 50.14
N VAL A 155 -25.11 18.19 50.61
CA VAL A 155 -24.89 16.92 49.89
C VAL A 155 -25.54 16.98 48.50
N PHE A 156 -26.79 17.47 48.43
CA PHE A 156 -27.50 17.61 47.17
C PHE A 156 -26.76 18.54 46.18
N LEU A 157 -26.25 19.68 46.64
CA LEU A 157 -25.49 20.61 45.80
C LEU A 157 -24.17 20.00 45.29
N PHE A 158 -23.48 19.19 46.10
CA PHE A 158 -22.30 18.46 45.68
C PHE A 158 -22.62 17.41 44.60
N TYR A 159 -23.70 16.66 44.78
CA TYR A 159 -24.16 15.66 43.80
C TYR A 159 -24.62 16.32 42.50
N LEU A 160 -25.35 17.44 42.58
CA LEU A 160 -25.75 18.24 41.42
C LEU A 160 -24.53 18.64 40.60
N LYS A 161 -23.52 19.26 41.22
CA LYS A 161 -22.29 19.68 40.52
C LYS A 161 -21.48 18.48 40.00
N GLY A 162 -21.47 17.38 40.74
CA GLY A 162 -20.82 16.12 40.37
C GLY A 162 -21.43 15.47 39.12
N ALA A 163 -22.75 15.48 38.99
CA ALA A 163 -23.50 14.84 37.90
C ALA A 163 -23.19 15.45 36.51
N PHE A 164 -22.76 16.71 36.44
CA PHE A 164 -22.39 17.36 35.17
C PHE A 164 -21.09 16.83 34.55
N ARG A 165 -20.15 16.32 35.36
CA ARG A 165 -18.86 15.80 34.84
C ARG A 165 -19.07 14.54 33.98
N PRO A 166 -19.75 13.47 34.45
CA PRO A 166 -20.07 12.30 33.62
C PRO A 166 -20.79 12.69 32.33
N LEU A 167 -21.75 13.60 32.40
CA LEU A 167 -22.53 14.03 31.24
C LEU A 167 -21.66 14.72 30.15
N ARG A 168 -20.64 15.48 30.56
CA ARG A 168 -19.64 16.06 29.64
C ARG A 168 -18.73 15.00 29.05
N ASP A 169 -18.34 14.01 29.85
CA ASP A 169 -17.48 12.92 29.42
C ASP A 169 -18.17 12.05 28.35
N PHE A 170 -19.48 11.81 28.48
CA PHE A 170 -20.29 11.15 27.44
C PHE A 170 -20.17 11.82 26.06
N ALA A 171 -20.27 13.14 26.00
CA ALA A 171 -20.16 13.89 24.76
C ALA A 171 -18.75 13.80 24.14
N LYS A 172 -17.71 13.73 24.98
CA LYS A 172 -16.30 13.59 24.57
C LYS A 172 -15.98 12.19 24.05
N TYR A 173 -16.48 11.15 24.72
CA TYR A 173 -16.18 9.76 24.37
C TYR A 173 -16.96 9.26 23.16
N GLY A 174 -18.20 9.72 22.94
CA GLY A 174 -18.99 9.32 21.77
C GLY A 174 -18.28 9.60 20.42
N ALA A 175 -17.57 10.73 20.31
CA ALA A 175 -16.79 11.04 19.12
C ALA A 175 -15.58 10.10 18.92
N ARG A 176 -14.95 9.62 20.00
CA ARG A 176 -13.85 8.66 19.94
C ARG A 176 -14.33 7.27 19.51
N ILE A 177 -15.48 6.83 20.04
CA ILE A 177 -16.10 5.55 19.68
C ILE A 177 -16.48 5.53 18.19
N ALA A 178 -17.11 6.58 17.68
CA ALA A 178 -17.44 6.68 16.26
C ALA A 178 -16.17 6.62 15.36
N LYS A 179 -15.08 7.27 15.78
CA LYS A 179 -13.80 7.20 15.07
C LYS A 179 -13.21 5.79 15.07
N ALA A 180 -13.32 5.06 16.18
CA ALA A 180 -12.88 3.67 16.27
C ALA A 180 -13.72 2.74 15.39
N SER A 181 -15.04 2.93 15.35
CA SER A 181 -15.92 2.17 14.45
C SER A 181 -15.48 2.30 12.99
N ALA A 182 -15.28 3.53 12.50
CA ALA A 182 -14.81 3.76 11.13
C ALA A 182 -13.37 3.25 10.85
N ALA A 183 -12.56 3.04 11.89
CA ALA A 183 -11.26 2.39 11.75
C ALA A 183 -11.39 0.86 11.75
N ALA A 184 -12.34 0.31 12.51
CA ALA A 184 -12.66 -1.11 12.50
C ALA A 184 -13.27 -1.52 11.14
N ASP A 185 -14.18 -0.72 10.58
CA ASP A 185 -14.79 -0.98 9.26
C ASP A 185 -13.72 -1.16 8.16
N ARG A 186 -12.71 -0.28 8.12
CA ARG A 186 -11.59 -0.38 7.16
C ARG A 186 -10.70 -1.60 7.38
N ILE A 187 -10.53 -2.04 8.62
CA ILE A 187 -9.79 -3.29 8.92
C ILE A 187 -10.62 -4.48 8.44
N MET A 188 -11.93 -4.42 8.63
CA MET A 188 -12.84 -5.48 8.24
C MET A 188 -12.92 -5.62 6.71
N GLU A 189 -12.97 -4.51 5.98
CA GLU A 189 -12.85 -4.46 4.52
C GLU A 189 -11.58 -5.15 4.02
N LEU A 190 -10.44 -4.95 4.69
CA LEU A 190 -9.20 -5.64 4.36
C LEU A 190 -9.29 -7.16 4.62
N PHE A 191 -9.92 -7.59 5.71
CA PHE A 191 -10.12 -9.01 6.00
C PHE A 191 -11.13 -9.68 5.06
N GLU A 192 -12.07 -8.92 4.51
CA GLU A 192 -13.08 -9.41 3.56
C GLU A 192 -12.57 -9.46 2.11
N THR A 193 -11.47 -8.76 1.81
CA THR A 193 -10.81 -8.83 0.50
C THR A 193 -10.34 -10.26 0.22
N ARG A 194 -10.85 -10.87 -0.86
CA ARG A 194 -10.44 -12.20 -1.31
C ARG A 194 -9.29 -12.09 -2.32
N SER A 195 -8.35 -13.02 -2.27
CA SER A 195 -7.32 -13.17 -3.31
C SER A 195 -7.97 -13.55 -4.64
N GLU A 196 -7.59 -12.90 -5.74
CA GLU A 196 -8.06 -13.23 -7.08
C GLU A 196 -7.54 -14.60 -7.54
N VAL A 197 -6.31 -14.95 -7.15
CA VAL A 197 -5.71 -16.27 -7.42
C VAL A 197 -5.82 -17.14 -6.18
N ILE A 198 -6.56 -18.24 -6.29
CA ILE A 198 -6.77 -19.22 -5.23
C ILE A 198 -6.29 -20.59 -5.72
N GLU A 199 -5.54 -21.31 -4.87
CA GLU A 199 -5.17 -22.70 -5.16
C GLU A 199 -6.41 -23.60 -5.18
N ARG A 200 -6.52 -24.42 -6.23
CA ARG A 200 -7.60 -25.41 -6.33
C ARG A 200 -7.42 -26.47 -5.25
N THR A 201 -8.52 -26.99 -4.73
CA THR A 201 -8.50 -28.14 -3.83
C THR A 201 -7.92 -29.34 -4.59
N GLY A 202 -6.81 -29.89 -4.09
CA GLY A 202 -6.08 -30.98 -4.77
C GLY A 202 -4.99 -30.52 -5.73
N ALA A 203 -4.62 -29.23 -5.73
CA ALA A 203 -3.48 -28.75 -6.52
C ALA A 203 -2.21 -29.57 -6.24
N GLN A 204 -1.55 -30.01 -7.30
CA GLN A 204 -0.40 -30.90 -7.22
C GLN A 204 0.92 -30.11 -7.12
N ALA A 205 1.88 -30.65 -6.37
CA ALA A 205 3.24 -30.15 -6.39
C ALA A 205 3.97 -30.71 -7.62
N LEU A 206 4.88 -29.92 -8.19
CA LEU A 206 5.84 -30.39 -9.19
C LEU A 206 7.07 -30.92 -8.46
N ASP A 207 7.40 -32.19 -8.72
CA ASP A 207 8.61 -32.82 -8.18
C ASP A 207 9.80 -32.69 -9.15
N GLN A 208 9.53 -32.81 -10.45
CA GLN A 208 10.51 -32.64 -11.52
C GLN A 208 9.91 -31.80 -12.65
N VAL A 209 10.67 -30.81 -13.12
CA VAL A 209 10.23 -29.88 -14.16
C VAL A 209 11.20 -29.95 -15.33
N GLN A 210 10.68 -30.30 -16.50
CA GLN A 210 11.42 -30.25 -17.77
C GLN A 210 11.44 -28.81 -18.31
N GLY A 211 10.37 -28.06 -18.08
CA GLY A 211 10.28 -26.65 -18.45
C GLY A 211 9.61 -26.42 -19.81
N HIS A 212 8.77 -27.33 -20.28
CA HIS A 212 7.95 -27.10 -21.46
C HIS A 212 6.75 -26.21 -21.11
N LEU A 213 6.72 -25.00 -21.64
CA LEU A 213 5.63 -24.04 -21.42
C LEU A 213 4.72 -23.98 -22.65
N ARG A 214 3.41 -23.91 -22.43
CA ARG A 214 2.45 -23.78 -23.54
C ARG A 214 1.31 -22.83 -23.18
N PHE A 215 1.05 -21.90 -24.07
CA PHE A 215 -0.11 -21.02 -24.08
C PHE A 215 -1.10 -21.54 -25.12
N ASN A 216 -2.35 -21.75 -24.73
CA ASN A 216 -3.40 -22.27 -25.60
C ASN A 216 -4.61 -21.34 -25.61
N THR A 217 -4.77 -20.58 -26.69
CA THR A 217 -5.88 -19.63 -26.92
C THR A 217 -6.11 -18.69 -25.74
N VAL A 218 -5.03 -18.11 -25.23
CA VAL A 218 -5.06 -17.27 -24.03
C VAL A 218 -5.56 -15.87 -24.36
N SER A 219 -6.63 -15.46 -23.67
CA SER A 219 -7.15 -14.08 -23.66
C SER A 219 -7.23 -13.57 -22.22
N PHE A 220 -6.89 -12.31 -22.00
CA PHE A 220 -6.78 -11.74 -20.65
C PHE A 220 -6.97 -10.23 -20.62
N ALA A 221 -7.64 -9.72 -19.58
CA ALA A 221 -7.82 -8.31 -19.23
C ALA A 221 -7.51 -8.06 -17.74
N TYR A 222 -6.75 -7.00 -17.41
CA TYR A 222 -6.58 -6.58 -16.00
C TYR A 222 -7.85 -5.97 -15.41
N GLU A 223 -8.62 -5.29 -16.25
CA GLU A 223 -9.91 -4.69 -15.89
C GLU A 223 -10.96 -5.18 -16.88
N HIS A 224 -12.15 -5.49 -16.37
CA HIS A 224 -13.25 -5.96 -17.18
C HIS A 224 -13.55 -4.97 -18.32
N GLY A 225 -13.57 -5.47 -19.55
CA GLY A 225 -13.85 -4.68 -20.76
C GLY A 225 -12.62 -4.12 -21.49
N ASN A 226 -11.42 -4.25 -20.90
CA ASN A 226 -10.16 -3.78 -21.51
C ASN A 226 -9.18 -4.95 -21.75
N PRO A 227 -9.43 -5.81 -22.75
CA PRO A 227 -8.57 -6.95 -23.05
C PRO A 227 -7.17 -6.50 -23.50
N VAL A 228 -6.15 -7.15 -22.93
CA VAL A 228 -4.72 -6.92 -23.21
C VAL A 228 -4.14 -8.00 -24.10
N LEU A 229 -4.60 -9.25 -23.94
CA LEU A 229 -4.19 -10.39 -24.76
C LEU A 229 -5.40 -11.00 -25.48
N HIS A 230 -5.19 -11.46 -26.71
CA HIS A 230 -6.21 -12.03 -27.57
C HIS A 230 -5.73 -13.31 -28.26
N ASP A 231 -6.35 -14.43 -27.92
CA ASP A 231 -6.19 -15.74 -28.57
C ASP A 231 -4.73 -16.21 -28.71
N ILE A 232 -3.89 -15.87 -27.73
CA ILE A 232 -2.46 -16.15 -27.76
C ILE A 232 -2.22 -17.67 -27.68
N THR A 233 -1.54 -18.21 -28.70
CA THR A 233 -1.21 -19.64 -28.78
C THR A 233 0.24 -19.80 -29.22
N PHE A 234 1.06 -20.43 -28.37
CA PHE A 234 2.43 -20.81 -28.69
C PHE A 234 2.96 -21.80 -27.65
N ASP A 235 4.05 -22.48 -28.00
CA ASP A 235 4.76 -23.44 -27.16
C ASP A 235 6.25 -23.08 -27.05
N ILE A 236 6.84 -23.42 -25.91
CA ILE A 236 8.27 -23.28 -25.62
C ILE A 236 8.78 -24.65 -25.19
N PRO A 237 9.45 -25.41 -26.07
CA PRO A 237 10.08 -26.66 -25.72
C PRO A 237 11.10 -26.47 -24.57
N ALA A 238 11.24 -27.50 -23.74
CA ALA A 238 12.21 -27.52 -22.65
C ALA A 238 13.61 -27.12 -23.14
N GLY A 239 14.29 -26.22 -22.42
CA GLY A 239 15.63 -25.75 -22.76
C GLY A 239 15.71 -24.76 -23.93
N THR A 240 14.58 -24.33 -24.49
CA THR A 240 14.54 -23.37 -25.61
C THR A 240 14.55 -21.94 -25.10
N HIS A 241 15.34 -21.08 -25.73
CA HIS A 241 15.33 -19.63 -25.47
C HIS A 241 14.45 -18.94 -26.51
N ILE A 242 13.36 -18.32 -26.05
CA ILE A 242 12.50 -17.49 -26.91
C ILE A 242 12.60 -16.02 -26.53
N ALA A 243 12.54 -15.15 -27.53
CA ALA A 243 12.43 -13.71 -27.33
C ALA A 243 11.03 -13.22 -27.72
N ILE A 244 10.43 -12.40 -26.85
CA ILE A 244 9.17 -11.71 -27.12
C ILE A 244 9.48 -10.25 -27.34
N VAL A 245 9.19 -9.77 -28.55
CA VAL A 245 9.45 -8.39 -28.97
C VAL A 245 8.17 -7.70 -29.41
N GLY A 246 8.14 -6.38 -29.30
CA GLY A 246 6.97 -5.59 -29.68
C GLY A 246 6.95 -4.22 -28.99
N PRO A 247 6.08 -3.31 -29.45
CA PRO A 247 5.97 -1.98 -28.85
C PRO A 247 5.55 -2.03 -27.37
N SER A 248 5.82 -0.96 -26.63
CA SER A 248 5.35 -0.83 -25.25
C SER A 248 3.82 -0.92 -25.19
N GLY A 249 3.30 -1.59 -24.16
CA GLY A 249 1.86 -1.81 -24.01
C GLY A 249 1.25 -2.93 -24.88
N SER A 250 2.06 -3.72 -25.62
CA SER A 250 1.52 -4.81 -26.44
C SER A 250 1.11 -6.08 -25.69
N GLY A 251 1.32 -6.13 -24.36
CA GLY A 251 0.96 -7.30 -23.52
C GLY A 251 2.12 -8.25 -23.20
N LYS A 252 3.38 -7.91 -23.52
CA LYS A 252 4.54 -8.80 -23.31
C LYS A 252 4.74 -9.18 -21.83
N SER A 253 4.78 -8.22 -20.92
CA SER A 253 4.92 -8.45 -19.48
C SER A 253 3.71 -9.21 -18.88
N THR A 254 2.54 -9.11 -19.53
CA THR A 254 1.37 -9.91 -19.15
C THR A 254 1.59 -11.40 -19.39
N LEU A 255 2.34 -11.79 -20.43
CA LEU A 255 2.71 -13.20 -20.66
C LEU A 255 3.60 -13.75 -19.53
N ALA A 256 4.55 -12.94 -19.04
CA ALA A 256 5.34 -13.28 -17.85
C ALA A 256 4.46 -13.41 -16.59
N ALA A 257 3.53 -12.47 -16.38
CA ALA A 257 2.63 -12.49 -15.23
C ALA A 257 1.72 -13.73 -15.20
N LEU A 258 1.20 -14.15 -16.37
CA LEU A 258 0.40 -15.37 -16.50
C LEU A 258 1.23 -16.64 -16.32
N THR A 259 2.49 -16.66 -16.76
CA THR A 259 3.41 -17.79 -16.52
C THR A 259 3.68 -18.00 -15.02
N LEU A 260 3.80 -16.90 -14.27
CA LEU A 260 3.97 -16.91 -12.80
C LEU A 260 2.65 -17.12 -12.03
N ARG A 261 1.53 -17.23 -12.75
CA ARG A 261 0.18 -17.24 -12.21
C ARG A 261 -0.03 -16.13 -11.17
N LEU A 262 0.37 -14.91 -11.55
CA LEU A 262 -0.01 -13.69 -10.82
C LEU A 262 -1.47 -13.32 -11.11
N TYR A 263 -1.96 -13.75 -12.28
CA TYR A 263 -3.34 -13.67 -12.71
C TYR A 263 -3.70 -15.00 -13.39
N ASP A 264 -4.98 -15.37 -13.35
CA ASP A 264 -5.52 -16.45 -14.17
C ASP A 264 -6.03 -15.88 -15.50
N PRO A 265 -5.88 -16.58 -16.64
CA PRO A 265 -6.39 -16.11 -17.92
C PRO A 265 -7.94 -16.14 -17.95
N ASP A 266 -8.56 -15.16 -18.61
CA ASP A 266 -10.02 -15.11 -18.78
C ASP A 266 -10.53 -16.26 -19.66
N GLN A 267 -9.76 -16.59 -20.70
CA GLN A 267 -10.02 -17.71 -21.60
C GLN A 267 -8.72 -18.44 -21.94
N GLY A 268 -8.84 -19.73 -22.26
CA GLY A 268 -7.71 -20.58 -22.60
C GLY A 268 -7.00 -21.16 -21.37
N SER A 269 -5.74 -21.55 -21.57
CA SER A 269 -4.91 -22.16 -20.52
C SER A 269 -3.43 -21.87 -20.75
N VAL A 270 -2.70 -21.70 -19.64
CA VAL A 270 -1.25 -21.76 -19.59
C VAL A 270 -0.87 -23.05 -18.90
N SER A 271 0.01 -23.85 -19.51
CA SER A 271 0.43 -25.13 -18.96
C SER A 271 1.94 -25.25 -18.88
N LEU A 272 2.42 -25.91 -17.82
CA LEU A 272 3.80 -26.32 -17.62
C LEU A 272 3.87 -27.84 -17.63
N ASP A 273 4.72 -28.40 -18.50
CA ASP A 273 4.92 -29.85 -18.68
C ASP A 273 3.59 -30.62 -18.92
N GLY A 274 2.64 -29.96 -19.59
CA GLY A 274 1.33 -30.52 -19.91
C GLY A 274 0.25 -30.34 -18.83
N VAL A 275 0.58 -29.77 -17.68
CA VAL A 275 -0.35 -29.50 -16.59
C VAL A 275 -0.72 -28.01 -16.59
N ASP A 276 -2.00 -27.68 -16.52
CA ASP A 276 -2.45 -26.29 -16.38
C ASP A 276 -1.90 -25.68 -15.08
N VAL A 277 -1.36 -24.46 -15.14
CA VAL A 277 -0.82 -23.75 -13.97
C VAL A 277 -1.86 -23.56 -12.85
N ARG A 278 -3.16 -23.62 -13.20
CA ARG A 278 -4.27 -23.56 -12.24
C ARG A 278 -4.39 -24.79 -11.34
N ASP A 279 -3.87 -25.93 -11.79
CA ASP A 279 -3.88 -27.20 -11.07
C ASP A 279 -2.59 -27.45 -10.28
N LEU A 280 -1.64 -26.50 -10.32
CA LEU A 280 -0.38 -26.57 -9.59
C LEU A 280 -0.42 -25.76 -8.29
N LYS A 281 0.31 -26.24 -7.28
CA LYS A 281 0.63 -25.44 -6.08
C LYS A 281 1.48 -24.24 -6.47
N LEU A 282 1.12 -23.05 -6.01
CA LEU A 282 1.76 -21.78 -6.36
C LEU A 282 3.22 -21.75 -5.94
N ASP A 283 3.53 -22.24 -4.74
CA ASP A 283 4.90 -22.27 -4.22
C ASP A 283 5.80 -23.17 -5.07
N SER A 284 5.27 -24.29 -5.55
CA SER A 284 6.00 -25.22 -6.42
C SER A 284 6.16 -24.65 -7.84
N LEU A 285 5.09 -24.11 -8.45
CA LEU A 285 5.14 -23.44 -9.75
C LEU A 285 6.16 -22.29 -9.75
N ARG A 286 6.00 -21.36 -8.80
CA ARG A 286 6.90 -20.22 -8.68
C ARG A 286 8.28 -20.70 -8.31
N GLY A 287 8.41 -21.76 -7.50
CA GLY A 287 9.62 -22.54 -7.17
C GLY A 287 10.53 -22.84 -8.36
N CYS A 288 9.92 -23.17 -9.50
CA CYS A 288 10.62 -23.61 -10.70
C CYS A 288 10.86 -22.49 -11.73
N ILE A 289 10.54 -21.24 -11.41
CA ILE A 289 10.68 -20.08 -12.32
C ILE A 289 11.57 -19.00 -11.71
N GLY A 290 12.76 -18.79 -12.25
CA GLY A 290 13.62 -17.65 -11.94
C GLY A 290 13.16 -16.41 -12.70
N THR A 291 13.21 -15.24 -12.06
CA THR A 291 12.76 -13.98 -12.67
C THR A 291 13.80 -12.88 -12.54
N VAL A 292 14.02 -12.15 -13.63
CA VAL A 292 14.80 -10.90 -13.63
C VAL A 292 13.93 -9.85 -14.32
N LEU A 293 13.38 -8.93 -13.53
CA LEU A 293 12.43 -7.91 -13.99
C LEU A 293 13.14 -6.58 -14.30
N GLN A 294 12.44 -5.71 -15.02
CA GLN A 294 12.88 -4.36 -15.37
C GLN A 294 13.10 -3.53 -14.10
N ASP A 295 12.07 -3.47 -13.25
CA ASP A 295 12.11 -2.79 -11.96
C ASP A 295 12.60 -3.73 -10.88
N THR A 296 13.92 -3.91 -10.80
CA THR A 296 14.54 -4.68 -9.73
C THR A 296 14.33 -4.00 -8.38
N VAL A 297 13.50 -4.60 -7.52
CA VAL A 297 13.32 -4.18 -6.13
C VAL A 297 14.28 -4.94 -5.22
N LEU A 298 15.09 -4.18 -4.49
CA LEU A 298 15.90 -4.67 -3.38
C LEU A 298 15.25 -4.26 -2.06
N PHE A 299 15.33 -5.15 -1.07
CA PHE A 299 14.82 -4.91 0.27
C PHE A 299 15.88 -4.16 1.10
N ALA A 300 15.41 -3.44 2.12
CA ALA A 300 16.26 -2.72 3.07
C ALA A 300 16.98 -3.71 4.00
N ALA A 301 17.97 -4.41 3.45
CA ALA A 301 18.78 -5.46 4.06
C ALA A 301 20.18 -5.44 3.44
N SER A 302 21.09 -6.32 3.86
CA SER A 302 22.42 -6.41 3.25
C SER A 302 22.35 -6.90 1.79
N ILE A 303 23.44 -6.71 1.03
CA ILE A 303 23.57 -7.30 -0.31
C ILE A 303 23.48 -8.83 -0.21
N ARG A 304 24.13 -9.43 0.78
CA ARG A 304 24.06 -10.87 1.08
C ARG A 304 22.62 -11.35 1.21
N ASP A 305 21.84 -10.70 2.08
CA ASP A 305 20.46 -11.09 2.35
C ASP A 305 19.60 -10.94 1.10
N ASN A 306 19.82 -9.89 0.32
CA ASN A 306 19.11 -9.69 -0.94
C ASN A 306 19.39 -10.79 -1.97
N ILE A 307 20.60 -11.36 -2.01
CA ILE A 307 20.92 -12.50 -2.87
C ILE A 307 20.32 -13.79 -2.28
N ALA A 308 20.44 -13.97 -0.96
CA ALA A 308 19.93 -15.14 -0.22
C ALA A 308 18.40 -15.32 -0.32
N LEU A 309 17.64 -14.27 -0.62
CA LEU A 309 16.20 -14.38 -0.92
C LEU A 309 15.88 -15.34 -2.08
N GLY A 310 16.86 -15.72 -2.91
CA GLY A 310 16.68 -16.72 -3.95
C GLY A 310 16.46 -18.14 -3.41
N VAL A 311 17.11 -18.49 -2.30
CA VAL A 311 17.07 -19.80 -1.65
C VAL A 311 17.26 -19.64 -0.15
N GLU A 312 16.27 -20.04 0.64
CA GLU A 312 16.34 -19.98 2.10
C GLU A 312 17.49 -20.85 2.63
N GLY A 313 18.26 -20.31 3.58
CA GLY A 313 19.39 -21.03 4.19
C GLY A 313 20.63 -21.19 3.29
N ALA A 314 20.73 -20.46 2.18
CA ALA A 314 21.90 -20.50 1.31
C ALA A 314 23.19 -20.12 2.05
N GLY A 315 24.21 -20.99 1.94
CA GLY A 315 25.53 -20.76 2.51
C GLY A 315 26.32 -19.63 1.81
N PRO A 316 27.34 -19.06 2.47
CA PRO A 316 28.11 -17.94 1.94
C PRO A 316 28.79 -18.26 0.59
N ASP A 317 29.29 -19.49 0.40
CA ASP A 317 29.96 -19.90 -0.83
C ASP A 317 29.00 -19.94 -2.04
N ALA A 318 27.76 -20.38 -1.82
CA ALA A 318 26.73 -20.39 -2.85
C ALA A 318 26.32 -18.97 -3.25
N ILE A 319 26.20 -18.07 -2.27
CA ILE A 319 25.91 -16.65 -2.51
C ILE A 319 27.04 -16.00 -3.32
N GLU A 320 28.30 -16.28 -2.99
CA GLU A 320 29.45 -15.76 -3.72
C GLU A 320 29.50 -16.30 -5.16
N ALA A 321 29.29 -17.61 -5.34
CA ALA A 321 29.25 -18.23 -6.66
C ALA A 321 28.15 -17.61 -7.55
N ALA A 322 26.96 -17.40 -6.99
CA ALA A 322 25.86 -16.74 -7.68
C ALA A 322 26.20 -15.28 -8.05
N ALA A 323 26.86 -14.55 -7.15
CA ALA A 323 27.33 -13.20 -7.41
C ALA A 323 28.41 -13.14 -8.52
N ARG A 324 29.30 -14.14 -8.59
CA ARG A 324 30.29 -14.25 -9.68
C ARG A 324 29.62 -14.53 -11.04
N LEU A 325 28.64 -15.45 -11.07
CA LEU A 325 27.82 -15.71 -12.27
C LEU A 325 27.09 -14.46 -12.75
N ALA A 326 26.72 -13.58 -11.83
CA ALA A 326 26.05 -12.33 -12.14
C ALA A 326 26.96 -11.12 -12.45
N ASN A 327 28.29 -11.31 -12.49
CA ASN A 327 29.28 -10.22 -12.55
C ASN A 327 29.12 -9.20 -11.41
N ALA A 328 28.58 -9.62 -10.27
CA ALA A 328 28.34 -8.77 -9.12
C ALA A 328 29.49 -8.79 -8.09
N HIS A 329 30.23 -9.91 -8.01
CA HIS A 329 31.27 -10.12 -7.00
C HIS A 329 32.28 -8.97 -6.91
N ASP A 330 32.86 -8.53 -8.03
CA ASP A 330 33.97 -7.57 -8.02
C ASP A 330 33.55 -6.20 -7.45
N PHE A 331 32.35 -5.73 -7.82
CA PHE A 331 31.86 -4.47 -7.27
C PHE A 331 31.47 -4.62 -5.80
N ILE A 332 30.87 -5.76 -5.41
CA ILE A 332 30.51 -6.02 -4.02
C ILE A 332 31.76 -6.05 -3.15
N ALA A 333 32.80 -6.76 -3.58
CA ALA A 333 34.09 -6.86 -2.89
C ALA A 333 34.82 -5.50 -2.79
N SER A 334 34.56 -4.57 -3.71
CA SER A 334 35.11 -3.21 -3.66
C SER A 334 34.43 -2.29 -2.63
N LEU A 335 33.26 -2.67 -2.11
CA LEU A 335 32.55 -1.88 -1.10
C LEU A 335 33.21 -2.04 0.28
N PRO A 336 33.22 -1.00 1.14
CA PRO A 336 33.86 -1.05 2.46
C PRO A 336 33.38 -2.20 3.37
N GLN A 337 32.12 -2.62 3.22
CA GLN A 337 31.51 -3.70 4.00
C GLN A 337 31.24 -4.95 3.15
N GLY A 338 31.74 -5.02 1.92
CA GLY A 338 31.57 -6.17 1.05
C GLY A 338 30.09 -6.56 0.87
N TYR A 339 29.81 -7.84 1.06
CA TYR A 339 28.46 -8.43 1.03
C TYR A 339 27.54 -7.94 2.15
N ASP A 340 28.10 -7.45 3.26
CA ASP A 340 27.33 -6.99 4.41
C ASP A 340 26.91 -5.51 4.28
N THR A 341 27.26 -4.87 3.14
CA THR A 341 26.85 -3.49 2.84
C THR A 341 25.32 -3.36 2.87
N PRO A 342 24.75 -2.42 3.65
CA PRO A 342 23.32 -2.21 3.70
C PRO A 342 22.80 -1.56 2.42
N VAL A 343 21.71 -2.09 1.89
CA VAL A 343 21.00 -1.55 0.73
C VAL A 343 19.84 -0.67 1.24
N GLY A 344 19.76 0.59 0.79
CA GLY A 344 18.64 1.48 1.14
C GLY A 344 17.31 1.00 0.54
N GLU A 345 16.19 1.61 0.95
CA GLU A 345 14.86 1.26 0.38
C GLU A 345 14.88 1.26 -1.15
N ARG A 346 14.38 0.17 -1.76
CA ARG A 346 14.36 -0.05 -3.21
C ARG A 346 15.73 0.06 -3.90
N GLY A 347 16.83 -0.07 -3.14
CA GLY A 347 18.20 0.01 -3.68
C GLY A 347 18.68 1.40 -4.07
N ALA A 348 18.13 2.47 -3.48
CA ALA A 348 18.47 3.86 -3.79
C ALA A 348 19.98 4.20 -3.69
N THR A 349 20.76 3.40 -2.97
CA THR A 349 22.22 3.58 -2.79
C THR A 349 23.07 2.96 -3.89
N LEU A 350 22.48 2.22 -4.83
CA LEU A 350 23.17 1.47 -5.88
C LEU A 350 22.80 2.00 -7.27
N SER A 351 23.71 1.88 -8.24
CA SER A 351 23.40 2.17 -9.65
C SER A 351 22.41 1.16 -10.23
N ASN A 352 21.72 1.53 -11.32
CA ASN A 352 20.77 0.63 -11.99
C ASN A 352 21.43 -0.71 -12.37
N GLY A 353 22.64 -0.66 -12.95
CA GLY A 353 23.38 -1.86 -13.35
C GLY A 353 23.85 -2.72 -12.17
N GLN A 354 24.13 -2.12 -11.01
CA GLN A 354 24.45 -2.86 -9.79
C GLN A 354 23.20 -3.57 -9.25
N ARG A 355 22.05 -2.88 -9.18
CA ARG A 355 20.78 -3.49 -8.74
C ARG A 355 20.42 -4.68 -9.62
N GLN A 356 20.54 -4.52 -10.93
CA GLN A 356 20.23 -5.57 -11.88
C GLN A 356 21.12 -6.81 -11.71
N ARG A 357 22.42 -6.61 -11.52
CA ARG A 357 23.36 -7.72 -11.25
C ARG A 357 23.04 -8.44 -9.94
N ILE A 358 22.55 -7.74 -8.91
CA ILE A 358 22.07 -8.39 -7.68
C ILE A 358 20.82 -9.23 -7.95
N ALA A 359 19.86 -8.76 -8.76
CA ALA A 359 18.71 -9.57 -9.16
C ALA A 359 19.12 -10.80 -9.98
N ILE A 360 20.10 -10.68 -10.87
CA ILE A 360 20.65 -11.81 -11.62
C ILE A 360 21.32 -12.81 -10.66
N ALA A 361 22.06 -12.33 -9.65
CA ALA A 361 22.64 -13.20 -8.62
C ALA A 361 21.55 -13.95 -7.84
N ARG A 362 20.45 -13.27 -7.47
CA ARG A 362 19.29 -13.90 -6.82
C ARG A 362 18.68 -15.00 -7.69
N ALA A 363 18.51 -14.74 -8.99
CA ALA A 363 17.99 -15.73 -9.93
C ALA A 363 18.98 -16.88 -10.18
N ALA A 364 20.28 -16.59 -10.18
CA ALA A 364 21.35 -17.58 -10.32
C ALA A 364 21.43 -18.51 -9.10
N LEU A 365 21.32 -17.97 -7.88
CA LEU A 365 21.31 -18.76 -6.65
C LEU A 365 20.17 -19.79 -6.64
N ARG A 366 19.02 -19.41 -7.20
CA ARG A 366 17.84 -20.26 -7.28
C ARG A 366 17.95 -21.39 -8.29
N ASP A 367 18.76 -21.20 -9.31
CA ASP A 367 19.01 -22.15 -10.39
C ASP A 367 17.77 -22.83 -10.99
N ALA A 368 16.67 -22.09 -11.12
CA ALA A 368 15.41 -22.61 -11.63
C ALA A 368 15.52 -23.05 -13.11
N PRO A 369 14.79 -24.10 -13.56
CA PRO A 369 14.82 -24.61 -14.94
C PRO A 369 14.16 -23.67 -15.96
N ILE A 370 13.28 -22.79 -15.50
CA ILE A 370 12.61 -21.77 -16.31
C ILE A 370 13.11 -20.40 -15.88
N LEU A 371 13.39 -19.54 -16.85
CA LEU A 371 13.86 -18.18 -16.63
C LEU A 371 12.96 -17.18 -17.36
N ILE A 372 12.45 -16.19 -16.64
CA ILE A 372 11.73 -15.05 -17.20
C ILE A 372 12.62 -13.81 -17.10
N LEU A 373 12.93 -13.20 -18.23
CA LEU A 373 13.70 -11.97 -18.34
C LEU A 373 12.79 -10.89 -18.90
N ASP A 374 12.38 -9.92 -18.08
CA ASP A 374 11.51 -8.82 -18.51
C ASP A 374 12.31 -7.52 -18.57
N GLU A 375 12.70 -7.14 -19.78
CA GLU A 375 13.48 -5.93 -20.08
C GLU A 375 14.68 -5.67 -19.13
N PRO A 376 15.56 -6.66 -18.89
CA PRO A 376 16.55 -6.58 -17.83
C PRO A 376 17.71 -5.60 -18.12
N THR A 377 17.76 -4.98 -19.30
CA THR A 377 18.85 -4.04 -19.69
C THR A 377 18.38 -2.62 -19.91
N THR A 378 17.11 -2.30 -19.62
CA THR A 378 16.54 -0.97 -19.85
C THR A 378 17.18 0.08 -18.93
N GLY A 379 17.58 1.22 -19.50
CA GLY A 379 18.14 2.34 -18.73
C GLY A 379 19.55 2.11 -18.17
N LEU A 380 20.32 1.20 -18.79
CA LEU A 380 21.73 0.96 -18.49
C LEU A 380 22.64 1.67 -19.50
N ASP A 381 23.79 2.16 -19.04
CA ASP A 381 24.86 2.58 -19.94
C ASP A 381 25.47 1.39 -20.70
N PRO A 382 26.17 1.62 -21.83
CA PRO A 382 26.67 0.53 -22.68
C PRO A 382 27.62 -0.45 -21.99
N GLU A 383 28.41 0.01 -21.01
CA GLU A 383 29.35 -0.85 -20.30
C GLU A 383 28.61 -1.80 -19.34
N ASN A 384 27.72 -1.25 -18.51
CA ASN A 384 26.88 -2.04 -17.60
C ASN A 384 25.94 -2.97 -18.37
N GLU A 385 25.38 -2.52 -19.51
CA GLU A 385 24.54 -3.35 -20.37
C GLU A 385 25.29 -4.60 -20.84
N ARG A 386 26.54 -4.44 -21.31
CA ARG A 386 27.35 -5.58 -21.76
C ARG A 386 27.58 -6.59 -20.64
N LEU A 387 27.90 -6.12 -19.42
CA LEU A 387 28.12 -6.98 -18.27
C LEU A 387 26.84 -7.73 -17.86
N VAL A 388 25.69 -7.06 -17.91
CA VAL A 388 24.37 -7.63 -17.61
C VAL A 388 23.99 -8.68 -18.67
N LEU A 389 24.13 -8.39 -19.96
CA LEU A 389 23.85 -9.35 -21.04
C LEU A 389 24.74 -10.60 -20.94
N GLN A 390 26.03 -10.44 -20.62
CA GLN A 390 26.92 -11.58 -20.40
C GLN A 390 26.46 -12.46 -19.24
N ALA A 391 26.03 -11.85 -18.13
CA ALA A 391 25.51 -12.59 -16.99
C ALA A 391 24.18 -13.30 -17.31
N LEU A 392 23.26 -12.65 -18.01
CA LEU A 392 21.99 -13.23 -18.46
C LEU A 392 22.19 -14.40 -19.42
N ASN A 393 23.10 -14.26 -20.39
CA ASN A 393 23.41 -15.33 -21.33
C ASN A 393 23.99 -16.56 -20.63
N ARG A 394 24.84 -16.39 -19.60
CA ARG A 394 25.30 -17.50 -18.76
C ARG A 394 24.16 -18.13 -17.98
N LEU A 395 23.31 -17.29 -17.36
CA LEU A 395 22.18 -17.76 -16.58
C LEU A 395 21.16 -18.55 -17.41
N ALA A 396 20.95 -18.17 -18.68
CA ALA A 396 19.99 -18.80 -19.58
C ALA A 396 20.46 -20.14 -20.20
N GLN A 397 21.72 -20.53 -20.02
CA GLN A 397 22.24 -21.77 -20.63
C GLN A 397 21.48 -22.99 -20.11
N ASN A 398 21.04 -23.85 -21.04
CA ASN A 398 20.30 -25.10 -20.76
C ASN A 398 18.97 -24.90 -20.02
N LYS A 399 18.37 -23.71 -20.10
CA LYS A 399 17.10 -23.38 -19.44
C LYS A 399 16.06 -22.91 -20.42
N THR A 400 14.80 -23.24 -20.15
CA THR A 400 13.68 -22.64 -20.88
C THR A 400 13.63 -21.16 -20.54
N THR A 401 13.86 -20.28 -21.52
CA THR A 401 14.00 -18.85 -21.26
C THR A 401 12.94 -18.06 -22.04
N LEU A 402 12.15 -17.28 -21.31
CA LEU A 402 11.19 -16.30 -21.81
C LEU A 402 11.82 -14.91 -21.70
N HIS A 403 12.37 -14.40 -22.80
CA HIS A 403 13.05 -13.10 -22.82
C HIS A 403 12.19 -12.01 -23.47
N ILE A 404 11.55 -11.20 -22.65
CA ILE A 404 10.80 -10.02 -23.09
C ILE A 404 11.79 -8.86 -23.25
N THR A 405 11.86 -8.31 -24.46
CA THR A 405 12.75 -7.18 -24.74
C THR A 405 12.19 -6.32 -25.86
N HIS A 406 12.43 -5.02 -25.80
CA HIS A 406 12.26 -4.16 -26.97
C HIS A 406 13.54 -4.11 -27.83
N ARG A 407 14.70 -4.52 -27.30
CA ARG A 407 16.00 -4.40 -27.97
C ARG A 407 16.30 -5.60 -28.87
N ILE A 408 16.40 -5.35 -30.17
CA ILE A 408 16.67 -6.37 -31.18
C ILE A 408 18.01 -7.09 -30.97
N GLY A 409 19.03 -6.39 -30.44
CA GLY A 409 20.32 -7.00 -30.12
C GLY A 409 20.20 -8.14 -29.10
N ALA A 410 19.32 -7.99 -28.11
CA ALA A 410 19.04 -9.01 -27.10
C ALA A 410 18.19 -10.17 -27.66
N ALA A 411 17.24 -9.88 -28.56
CA ALA A 411 16.39 -10.89 -29.20
C ALA A 411 17.13 -11.76 -30.24
N ARG A 412 18.23 -11.27 -30.82
CA ARG A 412 18.97 -11.96 -31.89
C ARG A 412 19.51 -13.33 -31.48
N GLY A 413 19.85 -13.52 -30.21
CA GLY A 413 20.39 -14.77 -29.67
C GLY A 413 19.35 -15.83 -29.31
N ALA A 414 18.05 -15.56 -29.51
CA ALA A 414 17.00 -16.51 -29.21
C ALA A 414 16.81 -17.55 -30.34
N ASP A 415 16.40 -18.76 -29.97
CA ASP A 415 16.09 -19.85 -30.88
C ASP A 415 14.84 -19.56 -31.72
N ARG A 416 13.89 -18.82 -31.14
CA ARG A 416 12.61 -18.40 -31.74
C ARG A 416 12.23 -17.02 -31.21
N ILE A 417 11.68 -16.18 -32.09
CA ILE A 417 11.24 -14.82 -31.76
C ILE A 417 9.74 -14.71 -32.04
N LEU A 418 9.00 -14.23 -31.05
CA LEU A 418 7.58 -13.92 -31.14
C LEU A 418 7.40 -12.40 -31.16
N VAL A 419 6.75 -11.88 -32.20
CA VAL A 419 6.40 -10.46 -32.29
C VAL A 419 4.97 -10.28 -31.82
N VAL A 420 4.80 -9.51 -30.74
CA VAL A 420 3.50 -9.24 -30.13
C VAL A 420 3.09 -7.80 -30.40
N GLN A 421 1.94 -7.62 -31.05
CA GLN A 421 1.35 -6.32 -31.34
C GLN A 421 -0.14 -6.35 -31.03
N GLN A 422 -0.62 -5.33 -30.30
CA GLN A 422 -2.03 -5.21 -29.90
C GLN A 422 -2.59 -6.51 -29.29
N GLY A 423 -1.83 -7.14 -28.39
CA GLY A 423 -2.27 -8.35 -27.70
C GLY A 423 -2.31 -9.63 -28.54
N ARG A 424 -1.76 -9.64 -29.76
CA ARG A 424 -1.71 -10.82 -30.65
C ARG A 424 -0.28 -11.11 -31.10
N ILE A 425 0.01 -12.39 -31.37
CA ILE A 425 1.26 -12.78 -32.04
C ILE A 425 1.09 -12.54 -33.54
N VAL A 426 1.84 -11.60 -34.09
CA VAL A 426 1.77 -11.22 -35.52
C VAL A 426 2.86 -11.88 -36.35
N GLU A 427 4.00 -12.21 -35.75
CA GLU A 427 5.08 -12.94 -36.40
C GLU A 427 5.75 -13.92 -35.45
N ASP A 428 6.26 -15.00 -36.03
CA ASP A 428 6.92 -16.10 -35.32
C ASP A 428 7.99 -16.70 -36.23
N GLY A 429 9.20 -16.84 -35.72
CA GLY A 429 10.29 -17.53 -36.41
C GLY A 429 11.67 -17.14 -35.91
N LYS A 430 12.71 -17.55 -36.65
CA LYS A 430 14.09 -17.20 -36.35
C LYS A 430 14.39 -15.78 -36.82
N HIS A 431 15.40 -15.16 -36.20
CA HIS A 431 15.90 -13.83 -36.55
C HIS A 431 16.06 -13.62 -38.06
N THR A 432 16.75 -14.52 -38.75
CA THR A 432 17.06 -14.38 -40.18
C THR A 432 15.84 -14.54 -41.08
N ASP A 433 14.86 -15.34 -40.67
CA ASP A 433 13.62 -15.54 -41.41
C ASP A 433 12.68 -14.35 -41.25
N LEU A 434 12.55 -13.82 -40.04
CA LEU A 434 11.73 -12.63 -39.76
C LEU A 434 12.25 -11.37 -40.46
N LEU A 435 13.58 -11.20 -40.54
CA LEU A 435 14.16 -10.10 -41.31
C LEU A 435 13.88 -10.19 -42.81
N ARG A 436 13.90 -11.40 -43.38
CA ARG A 436 13.58 -11.61 -44.79
C ARG A 436 12.12 -11.27 -45.12
N LYS A 437 11.19 -11.46 -44.17
CA LYS A 437 9.78 -11.12 -44.35
C LYS A 437 9.52 -9.60 -44.44
N GLN A 438 10.47 -8.76 -44.03
CA GLN A 438 10.35 -7.29 -44.01
C GLN A 438 9.11 -6.75 -43.26
N GLY A 439 8.51 -7.54 -42.36
CA GLY A 439 7.32 -7.16 -41.61
C GLY A 439 7.61 -6.41 -40.31
N ALA A 440 6.81 -6.68 -39.28
CA ALA A 440 6.84 -5.97 -37.99
C ALA A 440 8.20 -6.10 -37.28
N TYR A 441 8.82 -7.29 -37.31
CA TYR A 441 10.16 -7.48 -36.73
C TYR A 441 11.23 -6.60 -37.42
N ALA A 442 11.23 -6.57 -38.75
CA ALA A 442 12.18 -5.77 -39.52
C ALA A 442 11.96 -4.26 -39.32
N ALA A 443 10.71 -3.82 -39.17
CA ALA A 443 10.39 -2.43 -38.83
C ALA A 443 10.96 -2.03 -37.46
N LEU A 444 10.81 -2.89 -36.45
CA LEU A 444 11.42 -2.69 -35.12
C LEU A 444 12.95 -2.60 -35.21
N GLN A 445 13.58 -3.42 -36.03
CA GLN A 445 15.04 -3.34 -36.24
C GLN A 445 15.48 -2.01 -36.82
N ARG A 446 14.80 -1.49 -37.84
CA ARG A 446 15.17 -0.20 -38.47
C ARG A 446 15.13 0.94 -37.46
N ILE A 447 14.11 0.97 -36.60
CA ILE A 447 13.96 1.98 -35.55
C ILE A 447 15.17 1.91 -34.59
N HIS A 448 15.48 0.72 -34.06
CA HIS A 448 16.58 0.54 -33.12
C HIS A 448 17.96 0.82 -33.72
N SER A 449 18.19 0.44 -34.98
CA SER A 449 19.46 0.75 -35.66
C SER A 449 19.66 2.25 -35.91
N THR A 450 18.58 3.04 -35.96
CA THR A 450 18.67 4.50 -36.09
C THR A 450 19.03 5.16 -34.76
N ASP A 451 18.53 4.61 -33.64
CA ASP A 451 18.85 5.08 -32.29
C ASP A 451 20.28 4.72 -31.86
N GLU A 452 20.79 3.54 -32.22
CA GLU A 452 22.19 3.16 -31.96
C GLU A 452 23.20 4.05 -32.70
N VAL A 453 22.86 4.53 -33.90
CA VAL A 453 23.70 5.47 -34.66
C VAL A 453 23.69 6.86 -34.05
N ARG A 454 22.53 7.33 -33.53
CA ARG A 454 22.43 8.62 -32.83
C ARG A 454 23.17 8.63 -31.50
N HIS A 455 23.12 7.54 -30.73
CA HIS A 455 23.82 7.43 -29.45
C HIS A 455 25.34 7.30 -29.56
N ARG A 456 25.88 6.93 -30.73
CA ARG A 456 27.34 6.91 -30.99
C ARG A 456 27.89 8.22 -31.55
N ALA A 457 27.02 9.13 -32.00
CA ALA A 457 27.39 10.37 -32.67
C ALA A 457 27.26 11.63 -31.78
N GLY A 458 26.76 11.48 -30.55
CA GLY A 458 26.75 12.51 -29.51
C GLY A 458 27.45 12.01 -28.27
#